data_AF-A0A1C0YHN0-F1
#
_entry.id   AF-A0A1C0YHN0-F1
#
_cell.length_a   1.000
_cell.length_b   1.000
_cell.length_c   1.000
_cell.angle_alpha   90.00
_cell.angle_beta   90.00
_cell.angle_gamma   90.00
#
_symmetry.space_group_name_H-M   'P 1'
#
loop_
_entity.id
_entity.type
_entity.pdbx_description
1 polymer ?
#
loop_
_entity_poly.entity_id
_entity_poly.type
_entity_poly.pdbx_seq_one_letter_code
_entity_poly.pdbx_strand_id
1 'polypeptide(L)'
;MKKWQLVLLSFIGIVLLTIMYQQHQTIVKYREIPYHSLELLAYPIAKIIELHENPRNLAEAERQQMIADEVVAFSTIFNYAGMGLTTEPNIKDVYYATYSETRVDFAVQLKQYIEATTPEEQEAAFQLLQHEYETYQQFLAPLEEVRLPDPSA
;
A
#
# COMPACT_ATOMS: atom_id res chain seq x y z
N MET A 1 32.28 26.68 -36.54
CA MET A 1 31.88 26.81 -35.12
C MET A 1 30.46 26.30 -34.84
N LYS A 2 29.44 26.67 -35.64
CA LYS A 2 28.03 26.26 -35.41
C LYS A 2 27.75 24.75 -35.39
N LYS A 3 28.47 23.94 -36.17
CA LYS A 3 28.29 22.47 -36.21
C LYS A 3 28.66 21.77 -34.90
N TRP A 4 29.71 22.24 -34.23
CA TRP A 4 30.15 21.70 -32.93
C TRP A 4 29.20 22.04 -31.80
N GLN A 5 28.56 23.22 -31.85
CA GLN A 5 27.53 23.61 -30.88
C GLN A 5 26.28 22.72 -30.99
N LEU A 6 25.93 22.29 -32.20
CA LEU A 6 24.80 21.39 -32.46
C LEU A 6 25.07 19.99 -31.92
N VAL A 7 26.28 19.46 -32.12
CA VAL A 7 26.71 18.17 -31.54
C VAL A 7 26.72 18.22 -30.01
N LEU A 8 27.21 19.32 -29.43
CA LEU A 8 27.24 19.51 -27.97
C LEU A 8 25.82 19.58 -27.38
N LEU A 9 24.90 20.30 -28.03
CA LEU A 9 23.49 20.39 -27.64
C LEU A 9 22.79 19.02 -27.72
N SER A 10 23.04 18.25 -28.78
CA SER A 10 22.49 16.90 -28.90
C SER A 10 23.02 15.97 -27.80
N PHE A 11 24.29 16.08 -27.45
CA PHE A 11 24.88 15.31 -26.36
C PHE A 11 24.26 15.68 -25.00
N ILE A 12 24.10 16.96 -24.70
CA ILE A 12 23.42 17.44 -23.48
C ILE A 12 21.96 16.95 -23.44
N GLY A 13 21.25 16.99 -24.56
CA GLY A 13 19.88 16.49 -24.66
C GLY A 13 19.77 14.99 -24.34
N ILE A 14 20.69 14.16 -24.86
CA ILE A 14 20.73 12.73 -24.56
C ILE A 14 21.01 12.49 -23.07
N VAL A 15 21.93 13.26 -22.47
CA VAL A 15 22.24 13.15 -21.04
C VAL A 15 21.02 13.50 -20.18
N LEU A 16 20.32 14.60 -20.49
CA LEU A 16 19.10 14.99 -19.79
C LEU A 16 17.99 13.93 -19.91
N LEU A 17 17.76 13.39 -21.11
CA LEU A 17 16.79 12.32 -21.32
C LEU A 17 17.16 11.06 -20.52
N THR A 18 18.44 10.72 -20.46
CA THR A 18 18.93 9.57 -19.68
C THR A 18 18.69 9.77 -18.19
N ILE A 19 18.97 10.97 -17.66
CA ILE A 19 18.71 11.30 -16.25
C ILE A 19 17.21 11.25 -15.95
N MET A 20 16.37 11.83 -16.81
CA MET A 20 14.91 11.77 -16.65
C MET A 20 14.39 10.33 -16.66
N TYR A 21 14.90 9.50 -17.57
CA TYR A 21 14.54 8.09 -17.64
C TYR A 21 14.98 7.31 -16.39
N GLN A 22 16.20 7.54 -15.90
CA GLN A 22 16.69 6.94 -14.66
C GLN A 22 15.86 7.38 -13.45
N GLN A 23 15.56 8.67 -13.32
CA GLN A 23 14.70 9.16 -12.25
C GLN A 23 13.30 8.55 -12.32
N HIS A 24 12.72 8.42 -13.52
CA HIS A 24 11.43 7.77 -13.69
C HIS A 24 11.46 6.30 -13.25
N GLN A 25 12.47 5.53 -13.67
CA GLN A 25 12.66 4.13 -13.26
C GLN A 25 12.87 4.00 -11.75
N THR A 26 13.64 4.90 -11.15
CA THR A 26 13.85 4.95 -9.70
C THR A 26 12.53 5.21 -8.97
N ILE A 27 11.73 6.19 -9.40
CA ILE A 27 10.40 6.45 -8.84
C ILE A 27 9.51 5.22 -8.93
N VAL A 28 9.44 4.54 -10.09
CA VAL A 28 8.63 3.33 -10.27
C VAL A 28 9.05 2.21 -9.30
N LYS A 29 10.35 1.92 -9.18
CA LYS A 29 10.85 0.90 -8.24
C LYS A 29 10.59 1.26 -6.78
N TYR A 30 10.77 2.52 -6.41
CA TYR A 30 10.47 3.00 -5.06
C TYR A 30 8.99 2.98 -4.75
N ARG A 31 8.15 3.11 -5.77
CA ARG A 31 6.71 2.98 -5.68
C ARG A 31 6.36 1.53 -5.31
N GLU A 32 6.85 0.55 -6.05
CA GLU A 32 6.50 -0.88 -5.88
C GLU A 32 6.67 -1.42 -4.46
N ILE A 33 7.70 -1.00 -3.73
CA ILE A 33 8.03 -1.50 -2.37
C ILE A 33 6.93 -1.20 -1.32
N PRO A 34 6.54 0.07 -1.07
CA PRO A 34 5.47 0.40 -0.14
C PRO A 34 4.11 -0.16 -0.60
N TYR A 35 3.84 -0.23 -1.91
CA TYR A 35 2.60 -0.81 -2.42
C TYR A 35 2.49 -2.29 -2.14
N HIS A 36 3.53 -3.06 -2.46
CA HIS A 36 3.54 -4.49 -2.17
C HIS A 36 3.42 -4.75 -0.66
N SER A 37 4.04 -3.91 0.16
CA SER A 37 3.92 -4.01 1.62
C SER A 37 2.50 -3.71 2.12
N LEU A 38 1.80 -2.73 1.52
CA LEU A 38 0.39 -2.47 1.85
C LEU A 38 -0.55 -3.54 1.31
N GLU A 39 -0.26 -4.12 0.16
CA GLU A 39 -1.09 -5.19 -0.43
C GLU A 39 -1.09 -6.41 0.49
N LEU A 40 0.07 -6.75 1.03
CA LEU A 40 0.22 -7.78 2.06
C LEU A 40 -0.52 -7.42 3.36
N LEU A 41 -0.52 -6.15 3.76
CA LEU A 41 -1.26 -5.68 4.95
C LEU A 41 -2.78 -5.68 4.74
N ALA A 42 -3.24 -5.41 3.52
CA ALA A 42 -4.66 -5.33 3.18
C ALA A 42 -5.33 -6.71 3.13
N TYR A 43 -4.57 -7.78 2.86
CA TYR A 43 -5.09 -9.15 2.83
C TYR A 43 -5.80 -9.58 4.13
N PRO A 44 -5.16 -9.52 5.32
CA PRO A 44 -5.84 -9.89 6.57
C PRO A 44 -7.03 -8.97 6.88
N ILE A 45 -6.96 -7.68 6.53
CA ILE A 45 -8.08 -6.75 6.68
C ILE A 45 -9.29 -7.18 5.84
N ALA A 46 -9.07 -7.53 4.57
CA ALA A 46 -10.12 -8.03 3.69
C ALA A 46 -10.78 -9.29 4.25
N LYS A 47 -10.01 -10.20 4.85
CA LYS A 47 -10.52 -11.41 5.49
C LYS A 47 -11.32 -11.13 6.76
N ILE A 48 -10.89 -10.18 7.59
CA ILE A 48 -11.67 -9.74 8.75
C ILE A 48 -13.01 -9.15 8.31
N ILE A 49 -13.02 -8.33 7.26
CA ILE A 49 -14.25 -7.77 6.67
C ILE A 49 -15.18 -8.89 6.18
N GLU A 50 -14.65 -9.83 5.38
CA GLU A 50 -15.42 -10.97 4.86
C GLU A 50 -16.04 -11.82 5.98
N LEU A 51 -15.29 -12.09 7.04
CA LEU A 51 -15.74 -12.86 8.20
C LEU A 51 -16.82 -12.12 8.99
N HIS A 52 -16.73 -10.80 9.08
CA HIS A 52 -17.74 -9.97 9.75
C HIS A 52 -19.06 -9.92 8.95
N GLU A 53 -18.99 -9.75 7.63
CA GLU A 53 -20.16 -9.67 6.75
C GLU A 53 -20.89 -11.02 6.55
N ASN A 54 -20.19 -12.15 6.72
CA ASN A 54 -20.73 -13.48 6.46
C ASN A 54 -20.86 -14.36 7.73
N PRO A 55 -21.60 -13.93 8.77
CA PRO A 55 -21.67 -14.64 10.04
C PRO A 55 -22.45 -15.97 9.97
N ARG A 56 -23.17 -16.23 8.87
CA ARG A 56 -24.09 -17.37 8.73
C ARG A 56 -23.41 -18.70 8.36
N ASN A 57 -22.14 -18.68 7.98
CA ASN A 57 -21.44 -19.86 7.45
C ASN A 57 -20.55 -20.57 8.49
N LEU A 58 -20.35 -19.98 9.67
CA LEU A 58 -19.42 -20.46 10.69
C LEU A 58 -20.03 -20.35 12.08
N ALA A 59 -19.61 -21.23 12.99
CA ALA A 59 -19.92 -21.06 14.41
C ALA A 59 -19.24 -19.78 14.95
N GLU A 60 -19.88 -19.10 15.91
CA GLU A 60 -19.35 -17.84 16.44
C GLU A 60 -17.94 -17.95 17.01
N ALA A 61 -17.65 -19.01 17.77
CA ALA A 61 -16.31 -19.27 18.31
C ALA A 61 -15.27 -19.55 17.22
N GLU A 62 -15.67 -20.21 16.13
CA GLU A 62 -14.79 -20.49 14.98
C GLU A 62 -14.48 -19.21 14.21
N ARG A 63 -15.50 -18.37 13.96
CA ARG A 63 -15.34 -17.06 13.35
C ARG A 63 -14.42 -16.16 14.18
N GLN A 64 -14.61 -16.10 15.50
CA GLN A 64 -13.76 -15.31 16.39
C GLN A 64 -12.30 -15.80 16.38
N GLN A 65 -12.07 -17.13 16.33
CA GLN A 65 -10.72 -17.66 16.20
C GLN A 65 -10.07 -17.27 14.87
N MET A 66 -10.80 -17.36 13.75
CA MET A 66 -10.29 -16.95 12.45
C MET A 66 -9.95 -15.45 12.41
N ILE A 67 -10.82 -14.60 12.99
CA ILE A 67 -10.53 -13.16 13.14
C ILE A 67 -9.25 -12.96 13.96
N ALA A 68 -9.08 -13.69 15.07
CA ALA A 68 -7.88 -13.59 15.90
C ALA A 68 -6.61 -14.01 15.14
N ASP A 69 -6.68 -15.05 14.31
CA ASP A 69 -5.57 -15.50 13.49
C ASP A 69 -5.18 -14.42 12.45
N GLU A 70 -6.17 -13.77 11.81
CA GLU A 70 -5.93 -12.67 10.88
C GLU A 70 -5.36 -11.42 11.56
N VAL A 71 -5.75 -11.13 12.80
CA VAL A 71 -5.17 -10.05 13.62
C VAL A 71 -3.68 -10.32 13.91
N VAL A 72 -3.32 -11.58 14.19
CA VAL A 72 -1.93 -11.99 14.39
C VAL A 72 -1.13 -11.87 13.08
N ALA A 73 -1.72 -12.28 11.96
CA ALA A 73 -1.12 -12.11 10.63
C ALA A 73 -0.88 -10.63 10.32
N PHE A 74 -1.89 -9.77 10.49
CA PHE A 74 -1.76 -8.32 10.31
C PHE A 74 -0.62 -7.75 11.17
N SER A 75 -0.61 -8.06 12.47
CA SER A 75 0.39 -7.55 13.40
C SER A 75 1.80 -8.00 13.04
N THR A 76 1.94 -9.24 12.55
CA THR A 76 3.22 -9.77 12.07
C THR A 76 3.70 -8.97 10.87
N ILE A 77 2.86 -8.84 9.83
CA ILE A 77 3.21 -8.11 8.62
C ILE A 77 3.52 -6.65 8.94
N PHE A 78 2.71 -5.99 9.78
CA PHE A 78 2.89 -4.59 10.18
C PHE A 78 4.25 -4.34 10.84
N ASN A 79 4.70 -5.25 11.70
CA ASN A 79 5.99 -5.11 12.39
C ASN A 79 7.20 -5.36 11.47
N TYR A 80 7.03 -6.15 10.41
CA TYR A 80 8.07 -6.37 9.40
C TYR A 80 8.04 -5.31 8.28
N ALA A 81 6.87 -4.76 7.97
CA ALA A 81 6.68 -3.72 6.98
C ALA A 81 7.27 -2.38 7.46
N GLY A 82 8.05 -1.71 6.59
CA GLY A 82 8.66 -0.41 6.89
C GLY A 82 10.14 -0.46 7.27
N MET A 83 10.72 -1.64 7.53
CA MET A 83 12.17 -1.85 7.63
C MET A 83 12.78 -1.94 6.23
N GLY A 84 13.06 -0.81 5.58
CA GLY A 84 13.77 -0.83 4.29
C GLY A 84 13.69 0.44 3.45
N LEU A 85 12.82 1.40 3.79
CA LEU A 85 12.57 2.60 2.97
C LEU A 85 13.52 3.77 3.30
N THR A 86 14.79 3.46 3.60
CA THR A 86 15.80 4.46 4.01
C THR A 86 16.46 5.21 2.85
N THR A 87 16.18 4.89 1.59
CA THR A 87 17.15 5.18 0.52
C THR A 87 16.92 6.37 -0.41
N GLU A 88 15.88 7.22 -0.29
CA GLU A 88 15.91 8.52 -1.00
C GLU A 88 14.94 9.58 -0.42
N PRO A 89 15.42 10.72 0.11
CA PRO A 89 14.58 11.72 0.80
C PRO A 89 13.48 12.36 -0.06
N ASN A 90 13.71 12.57 -1.36
CA ASN A 90 12.80 13.35 -2.21
C ASN A 90 11.68 12.51 -2.85
N ILE A 91 11.86 11.19 -2.99
CA ILE A 91 10.79 10.27 -3.45
C ILE A 91 9.93 9.80 -2.28
N LYS A 92 10.50 9.86 -1.06
CA LYS A 92 9.83 9.57 0.20
C LYS A 92 8.53 10.38 0.35
N ASP A 93 8.55 11.69 0.14
CA ASP A 93 7.49 12.54 0.70
C ASP A 93 6.07 12.33 0.14
N VAL A 94 5.89 11.92 -1.12
CA VAL A 94 4.52 11.75 -1.67
C VAL A 94 3.96 10.36 -1.41
N TYR A 95 4.70 9.30 -1.80
CA TYR A 95 4.19 7.94 -1.72
C TYR A 95 4.40 7.30 -0.34
N TYR A 96 5.47 7.67 0.37
CA TYR A 96 5.72 7.16 1.72
C TYR A 96 4.78 7.79 2.75
N ALA A 97 4.35 9.04 2.53
CA ALA A 97 3.38 9.70 3.41
C ALA A 97 2.04 8.97 3.37
N THR A 98 1.43 8.82 2.19
CA THR A 98 0.18 8.06 2.03
C THR A 98 0.35 6.61 2.50
N TYR A 99 1.49 5.97 2.18
CA TYR A 99 1.77 4.63 2.68
C TYR A 99 1.76 4.55 4.21
N SER A 100 2.45 5.49 4.86
CA SER A 100 2.56 5.51 6.32
C SER A 100 1.23 5.85 6.99
N GLU A 101 0.46 6.76 6.40
CA GLU A 101 -0.89 7.13 6.85
C GLU A 101 -1.80 5.90 6.79
N THR A 102 -2.00 5.30 5.61
CA THR A 102 -2.87 4.12 5.45
C THR A 102 -2.46 2.96 6.35
N ARG A 103 -1.15 2.72 6.51
CA ARG A 103 -0.64 1.67 7.40
C ARG A 103 -1.07 1.94 8.85
N VAL A 104 -0.90 3.18 9.32
CA VAL A 104 -1.28 3.58 10.67
C VAL A 104 -2.80 3.54 10.85
N ASP A 105 -3.56 4.00 9.86
CA ASP A 105 -5.02 4.01 9.89
C ASP A 105 -5.58 2.58 10.01
N PHE A 106 -5.09 1.63 9.21
CA PHE A 106 -5.44 0.21 9.38
C PHE A 106 -5.16 -0.29 10.79
N ALA A 107 -4.00 0.03 11.37
CA ALA A 107 -3.65 -0.41 12.72
C ALA A 107 -4.57 0.22 13.79
N VAL A 108 -4.92 1.49 13.64
CA VAL A 108 -5.84 2.20 14.55
C VAL A 108 -7.24 1.61 14.46
N GLN A 109 -7.80 1.47 13.25
CA GLN A 109 -9.16 0.98 13.08
C GLN A 109 -9.28 -0.49 13.45
N LEU A 110 -8.29 -1.32 13.09
CA LEU A 110 -8.28 -2.72 13.50
C LEU A 110 -8.22 -2.86 15.02
N LYS A 111 -7.41 -2.03 15.69
CA LYS A 111 -7.34 -2.01 17.15
C LYS A 111 -8.70 -1.65 17.76
N GLN A 112 -9.38 -0.63 17.25
CA GLN A 112 -10.71 -0.26 17.72
C GLN A 112 -11.72 -1.41 17.53
N TYR A 113 -11.65 -2.13 16.41
CA TYR A 113 -12.50 -3.28 16.15
C TYR A 113 -12.28 -4.42 17.16
N ILE A 114 -11.03 -4.69 17.53
CA ILE A 114 -10.68 -5.75 18.51
C ILE A 114 -11.06 -5.35 19.93
N GLU A 115 -10.91 -4.06 20.28
CA GLU A 115 -11.18 -3.54 21.62
C GLU A 115 -12.66 -3.21 21.86
N ALA A 116 -13.49 -3.23 20.82
CA ALA A 116 -14.93 -3.01 20.92
C ALA A 116 -15.59 -4.01 21.87
N THR A 117 -16.33 -3.49 22.86
CA THR A 117 -16.93 -4.32 23.92
C THR A 117 -18.42 -4.57 23.72
N THR A 118 -19.04 -3.81 22.81
CA THR A 118 -20.45 -3.92 22.46
C THR A 118 -20.63 -4.18 20.97
N PRO A 119 -21.74 -4.84 20.55
CA PRO A 119 -22.04 -5.04 19.13
C PRO A 119 -22.11 -3.74 18.33
N GLU A 120 -22.65 -2.67 18.92
CA GLU A 120 -22.74 -1.35 18.29
C GLU A 120 -21.36 -0.71 18.08
N GLU A 121 -20.46 -0.80 19.07
CA GLU A 121 -19.07 -0.34 18.92
C GLU A 121 -18.33 -1.15 17.86
N GLN A 122 -18.56 -2.47 17.82
CA GLN A 122 -17.91 -3.36 16.87
C GLN A 122 -18.36 -3.07 15.43
N GLU A 123 -19.65 -2.82 15.22
CA GLU A 123 -20.21 -2.42 13.91
C GLU A 123 -19.67 -1.05 13.47
N ALA A 124 -19.59 -0.08 14.39
CA ALA A 124 -19.02 1.24 14.07
C ALA A 124 -17.54 1.14 13.68
N ALA A 125 -16.76 0.36 14.43
CA ALA A 125 -15.35 0.11 14.12
C ALA A 125 -15.18 -0.67 12.81
N PHE A 126 -16.08 -1.62 12.53
CA PHE A 126 -16.13 -2.35 11.26
C PHE A 126 -16.33 -1.40 10.07
N GLN A 127 -17.31 -0.49 10.14
CA GLN A 127 -17.57 0.47 9.06
C GLN A 127 -16.37 1.38 8.79
N LEU A 128 -15.66 1.82 9.83
CA LEU A 128 -14.42 2.59 9.69
C LEU A 128 -13.33 1.75 9.03
N LEU A 129 -13.15 0.49 9.46
CA LEU A 129 -12.17 -0.42 8.87
C LEU A 129 -12.46 -0.70 7.38
N GLN A 130 -13.73 -0.88 7.03
CA GLN A 130 -14.20 -1.05 5.66
C GLN A 130 -13.94 0.22 4.82
N HIS A 131 -14.23 1.40 5.38
CA HIS A 131 -13.97 2.67 4.70
C HIS A 131 -12.49 2.88 4.38
N GLU A 132 -11.60 2.59 5.33
CA GLU A 132 -10.15 2.68 5.09
C GLU A 132 -9.70 1.67 4.05
N TYR A 133 -10.26 0.45 4.07
CA TYR A 133 -9.96 -0.57 3.08
C TYR A 133 -10.39 -0.13 1.67
N GLU A 134 -11.57 0.44 1.51
CA GLU A 134 -12.06 0.99 0.24
C GLU A 134 -11.20 2.16 -0.24
N THR A 135 -10.82 3.06 0.67
CA THR A 135 -9.94 4.20 0.37
C THR A 135 -8.58 3.72 -0.14
N TYR A 136 -8.03 2.68 0.48
CA TYR A 136 -6.83 2.01 0.00
C TYR A 136 -7.02 1.39 -1.39
N GLN A 137 -8.12 0.68 -1.65
CA GLN A 137 -8.42 0.11 -2.98
C GLN A 137 -8.54 1.20 -4.05
N GLN A 138 -9.15 2.34 -3.73
CA GLN A 138 -9.22 3.49 -4.64
C GLN A 138 -7.86 4.12 -4.90
N PHE A 139 -6.99 4.16 -3.89
CA PHE A 139 -5.59 4.57 -4.07
C PHE A 139 -4.81 3.62 -4.98
N LEU A 140 -5.14 2.33 -4.97
CA LEU A 140 -4.55 1.33 -5.87
C LEU A 140 -5.08 1.37 -7.31
N ALA A 141 -6.35 1.73 -7.53
CA ALA A 141 -6.98 1.64 -8.86
C ALA A 141 -6.24 2.41 -9.99
N PRO A 142 -5.75 3.65 -9.80
CA PRO A 142 -4.98 4.37 -10.82
C PRO A 142 -3.61 3.75 -11.14
N LEU A 143 -3.19 2.74 -10.37
CA LEU A 143 -1.84 2.19 -10.40
C LEU A 143 -1.73 0.94 -11.24
N GLU A 144 -2.83 0.19 -11.41
CA GLU A 144 -2.90 -0.97 -12.30
C GLU A 144 -2.70 -0.56 -13.77
N GLU A 145 -3.18 0.63 -14.17
CA GLU A 145 -2.95 1.18 -15.52
C GLU A 145 -1.51 1.67 -15.76
N VAL A 146 -0.74 1.90 -14.68
CA VAL A 146 0.65 2.41 -14.73
C VAL A 146 1.69 1.28 -14.57
N ARG A 147 1.26 0.01 -14.51
CA ARG A 147 2.20 -1.10 -14.70
C ARG A 147 2.76 -0.97 -16.12
N LEU A 148 4.03 -0.59 -16.22
CA LEU A 148 4.73 -0.57 -17.50
C LEU A 148 4.57 -1.95 -18.15
N PRO A 149 4.28 -2.01 -19.46
CA PRO A 149 4.13 -3.29 -20.15
C PRO A 149 5.38 -4.13 -19.91
N ASP A 150 5.14 -5.42 -19.66
CA ASP A 150 6.20 -6.40 -19.44
C ASP A 150 7.19 -6.33 -20.62
N PRO A 151 8.47 -5.99 -20.40
CA PRO A 151 9.44 -5.94 -21.48
C PRO A 151 9.75 -7.32 -22.07
N SER A 152 9.17 -8.40 -21.52
CA SER A 152 9.24 -9.76 -22.01
C SER A 152 7.96 -10.30 -22.67
N ALA A 153 6.90 -9.48 -22.79
CA ALA A 153 5.66 -9.82 -23.50
C ALA A 153 5.68 -9.44 -24.99
#